data_AF-A0A9X2UCA2-F1
#
_entry.id   AF-A0A9X2UCA2-F1
#
_cell.length_a   1.000
_cell.length_b   1.000
_cell.length_c   1.000
_cell.angle_alpha   90.00
_cell.angle_beta   90.00
_cell.angle_gamma   90.00
#
_symmetry.space_group_name_H-M   'P 1'
#
loop_
_entity.id
_entity.type
_entity.pdbx_description
1 polymer ?
#
loop_
_entity_poly.entity_id
_entity_poly.type
_entity_poly.pdbx_seq_one_letter_code
_entity_poly.pdbx_strand_id
1 'polypeptide(L)'
;MDEPTLSTEELFLVLYCTIDELYQEAAPDRVRKRPGASRLEMSDAEIITLSVMQEGRSNDSELSFHRVVEKDYQHLFPGLISRSRYHRRRKDLMGIQREILRPSVDRLRTSAAWIIIDSMPITIADANQGLR
;
A
#
# COMPACT_ATOMS: atom_id res chain seq x y z
N MET A 1 -18.05 23.06 10.99
CA MET A 1 -17.95 21.61 11.23
C MET A 1 -16.65 21.20 10.59
N ASP A 2 -15.59 21.07 11.38
CA ASP A 2 -14.35 20.49 10.87
C ASP A 2 -14.61 19.02 10.62
N GLU A 3 -14.44 18.58 9.37
CA GLU A 3 -14.47 17.16 9.03
C GLU A 3 -13.29 16.50 9.78
N PRO A 4 -13.51 15.44 10.58
CA PRO A 4 -12.41 14.80 11.28
C PRO A 4 -11.45 14.21 10.25
N THR A 5 -10.28 14.85 10.11
CA THR A 5 -9.20 14.30 9.28
C THR A 5 -8.61 13.13 10.04
N LEU A 6 -8.74 11.93 9.48
CA LEU A 6 -8.20 10.71 10.06
C LEU A 6 -6.67 10.86 10.24
N SER A 7 -6.15 10.57 11.44
CA SER A 7 -4.70 10.53 11.66
C SER A 7 -4.06 9.38 10.86
N THR A 8 -2.74 9.41 10.70
CA THR A 8 -2.03 8.33 10.01
C THR A 8 -2.15 6.99 10.75
N GLU A 9 -2.14 6.99 12.08
CA GLU A 9 -2.29 5.76 12.88
C GLU A 9 -3.68 5.16 12.72
N GLU A 10 -4.71 6.00 12.82
CA GLU A 10 -6.09 5.58 12.55
C GLU A 10 -6.23 5.06 11.12
N LEU A 11 -5.56 5.67 10.15
CA LEU A 11 -5.54 5.17 8.77
C LEU A 11 -4.88 3.79 8.67
N PHE A 12 -3.74 3.56 9.34
CA PHE A 12 -3.12 2.24 9.39
C PHE A 12 -4.07 1.20 9.98
N LEU A 13 -4.75 1.53 11.08
CA LEU A 13 -5.66 0.61 11.77
C LEU A 13 -6.90 0.29 10.93
N VAL A 14 -7.60 1.31 10.43
CA VAL A 14 -8.79 1.14 9.59
C VAL A 14 -8.45 0.33 8.34
N LEU A 15 -7.32 0.67 7.69
CA LEU A 15 -6.89 -0.03 6.50
C LEU A 15 -6.47 -1.48 6.80
N TYR A 16 -5.78 -1.72 7.92
CA TYR A 16 -5.43 -3.07 8.35
C TYR A 16 -6.69 -3.93 8.57
N CYS A 17 -7.66 -3.45 9.35
CA CYS A 17 -8.91 -4.17 9.59
C CYS A 17 -9.63 -4.47 8.26
N THR A 18 -9.75 -3.47 7.39
CA THR A 18 -10.39 -3.63 6.08
C THR A 18 -9.66 -4.66 5.21
N ILE A 19 -8.32 -4.61 5.17
CA ILE A 19 -7.52 -5.54 4.38
C ILE A 19 -7.58 -6.95 4.96
N ASP A 20 -7.54 -7.11 6.28
CA ASP A 20 -7.63 -8.44 6.90
C ASP A 20 -8.98 -9.08 6.59
N GLU A 21 -10.08 -8.35 6.74
CA GLU A 21 -11.42 -8.83 6.36
C GLU A 21 -11.48 -9.27 4.89
N LEU A 22 -11.04 -8.39 3.96
CA LEU A 22 -11.02 -8.70 2.53
C LEU A 22 -10.07 -9.86 2.19
N TYR A 23 -8.94 -9.98 2.89
CA TYR A 23 -8.00 -11.09 2.73
C TYR A 23 -8.63 -12.40 3.18
N GLN A 24 -9.34 -12.42 4.32
CA GLN A 24 -10.02 -13.63 4.79
C GLN A 24 -11.15 -14.08 3.85
N GLU A 25 -11.83 -13.13 3.20
CA GLU A 25 -12.92 -13.39 2.27
C GLU A 25 -12.41 -13.87 0.90
N ALA A 26 -11.43 -13.18 0.31
CA ALA A 26 -11.05 -13.36 -1.09
C ALA A 26 -9.78 -14.20 -1.31
N ALA A 27 -8.86 -14.30 -0.34
CA ALA A 27 -7.60 -15.00 -0.55
C ALA A 27 -7.82 -16.53 -0.65
N PRO A 28 -7.28 -17.20 -1.68
CA PRO A 28 -7.41 -18.65 -1.82
C PRO A 28 -6.79 -19.40 -0.62
N ASP A 29 -7.41 -20.51 -0.24
CA ASP A 29 -6.93 -21.34 0.89
C ASP A 29 -5.48 -21.79 0.75
N ARG A 30 -5.02 -22.06 -0.49
CA ARG A 30 -3.62 -22.40 -0.79
C ARG A 30 -2.62 -21.29 -0.39
N VAL A 31 -3.05 -20.04 -0.38
CA VAL A 31 -2.23 -18.88 0.01
C VAL A 31 -2.32 -18.66 1.51
N ARG A 32 -3.53 -18.63 2.05
CA ARG A 32 -3.81 -18.39 3.47
C ARG A 32 -3.24 -19.50 4.38
N LYS A 33 -3.38 -20.76 3.95
CA LYS A 33 -2.95 -21.95 4.70
C LYS A 33 -1.61 -22.49 4.19
N ARG A 34 -0.80 -21.66 3.53
CA ARG A 34 0.49 -22.13 3.01
C ARG A 34 1.38 -22.62 4.16
N PRO A 35 2.23 -23.64 3.92
CA PRO A 35 3.15 -24.14 4.94
C PRO A 35 4.02 -23.01 5.51
N GLY A 36 4.08 -22.92 6.84
CA GLY A 36 4.90 -21.92 7.54
C GLY A 36 4.26 -20.54 7.67
N ALA A 37 3.03 -20.32 7.20
CA ALA A 37 2.34 -19.02 7.34
C ALA A 37 2.26 -18.53 8.79
N SER A 38 1.99 -19.43 9.75
CA SER A 38 1.91 -19.10 11.18
C SER A 38 3.24 -18.78 11.85
N ARG A 39 4.38 -19.03 11.18
CA ARG A 39 5.73 -18.73 11.69
C ARG A 39 6.30 -17.43 11.14
N LEU A 40 5.55 -16.74 10.29
CA LEU A 40 6.00 -15.48 9.71
C LEU A 40 5.91 -14.39 10.77
N GLU A 41 6.98 -13.60 10.90
CA GLU A 41 7.05 -12.43 11.78
C GLU A 41 5.96 -11.40 11.46
N MET A 42 5.48 -11.38 10.22
CA MET A 42 4.45 -10.46 9.74
C MET A 42 3.41 -11.21 8.90
N SER A 43 2.14 -10.93 9.11
CA SER A 43 1.02 -11.48 8.33
C SER A 43 1.00 -10.93 6.90
N ASP A 44 0.26 -11.59 6.01
CA ASP A 44 0.05 -11.06 4.66
C ASP A 44 -0.78 -9.79 4.67
N ALA A 45 -1.77 -9.70 5.58
CA ALA A 45 -2.60 -8.51 5.74
C ALA A 45 -1.74 -7.28 6.07
N GLU A 46 -0.84 -7.38 7.07
CA GLU A 46 0.10 -6.29 7.41
C GLU A 46 0.99 -5.89 6.22
N ILE A 47 1.54 -6.86 5.47
CA ILE A 47 2.35 -6.55 4.27
C ILE A 47 1.52 -5.77 3.24
N ILE A 48 0.28 -6.17 3.01
CA ILE A 48 -0.61 -5.51 2.05
C ILE A 48 -1.03 -4.13 2.58
N THR A 49 -1.28 -3.97 3.87
CA THR A 49 -1.55 -2.65 4.50
C THR A 49 -0.41 -1.68 4.26
N LEU A 50 0.84 -2.09 4.54
CA LEU A 50 2.00 -1.26 4.28
C LEU A 50 2.17 -0.95 2.78
N SER A 51 1.90 -1.93 1.91
CA SER A 51 1.95 -1.76 0.45
C SER A 51 0.95 -0.70 -0.03
N VAL A 52 -0.29 -0.75 0.42
CA VAL A 52 -1.35 0.21 0.05
C VAL A 52 -1.07 1.59 0.64
N MET A 53 -0.60 1.68 1.89
CA MET A 53 -0.19 2.95 2.50
C MET A 53 0.97 3.60 1.75
N GLN A 54 1.93 2.78 1.30
CA GLN A 54 3.06 3.24 0.52
C GLN A 54 2.61 3.78 -0.86
N GLU A 55 1.68 3.09 -1.53
CA GLU A 55 1.12 3.52 -2.82
C GLU A 55 0.31 4.83 -2.72
N GLY A 56 -0.46 5.01 -1.65
CA GLY A 56 -1.22 6.23 -1.40
C GLY A 56 -0.36 7.46 -1.08
N ARG A 57 0.90 7.26 -0.67
CA ARG A 57 1.85 8.33 -0.30
C ARG A 57 2.77 8.75 -1.45
N SER A 58 2.27 8.85 -2.68
CA SER A 58 3.02 8.98 -3.95
C SER A 58 3.99 10.19 -4.13
N ASN A 59 4.54 10.81 -3.08
CA ASN A 59 5.39 12.00 -3.20
C ASN A 59 6.72 12.03 -2.41
N ASP A 60 7.21 10.93 -1.83
CA ASP A 60 8.61 10.88 -1.40
C ASP A 60 9.19 9.46 -1.46
N SER A 61 10.43 9.36 -1.95
CA SER A 61 11.12 8.12 -2.36
C SER A 61 10.78 6.88 -1.51
N GLU A 62 10.64 5.69 -2.12
CA GLU A 62 10.46 4.41 -1.40
C GLU A 62 11.50 4.12 -0.29
N LEU A 63 12.61 4.87 -0.28
CA LEU A 63 13.65 4.88 0.74
C LEU A 63 13.22 5.50 2.07
N SER A 64 12.17 6.33 2.08
CA SER A 64 11.66 7.01 3.28
C SER A 64 10.60 6.18 4.00
N PHE A 65 9.63 5.58 3.29
CA PHE A 65 8.44 5.00 3.91
C PHE A 65 8.75 3.87 4.90
N HIS A 66 9.54 2.86 4.51
CA HIS A 66 9.85 1.73 5.41
C HIS A 66 10.58 2.21 6.68
N ARG A 67 11.47 3.20 6.56
CA ARG A 67 12.16 3.82 7.71
C ARG A 67 11.22 4.64 8.58
N VAL A 68 10.25 5.34 7.98
CA VAL A 68 9.20 6.06 8.72
C VAL A 68 8.36 5.07 9.53
N VAL A 69 7.98 3.94 8.94
CA VAL A 69 7.24 2.89 9.66
C VAL A 69 8.08 2.32 10.80
N GLU A 70 9.36 2.01 10.55
CA GLU A 70 10.29 1.51 11.56
C GLU A 70 10.50 2.50 12.71
N LYS A 71 10.51 3.81 12.43
CA LYS A 71 10.79 4.83 13.44
C LYS A 71 9.54 5.26 14.22
N ASP A 72 8.47 5.56 13.50
CA ASP A 72 7.32 6.28 14.04
C ASP A 72 6.13 5.34 14.29
N TYR A 73 6.06 4.19 13.61
CA TYR A 73 4.90 3.29 13.63
C TYR A 73 5.24 1.83 13.96
N GLN A 74 6.45 1.54 14.47
CA GLN A 74 6.86 0.17 14.83
C GLN A 74 5.94 -0.45 15.89
N HIS A 75 5.35 0.37 16.75
CA HIS A 75 4.38 -0.07 17.75
C HIS A 75 3.11 -0.67 17.14
N LEU A 76 2.72 -0.26 15.91
CA LEU A 76 1.62 -0.85 15.16
C LEU A 76 2.03 -2.12 14.42
N PHE A 77 3.32 -2.27 14.09
CA PHE A 77 3.88 -3.39 13.35
C PHE A 77 5.08 -3.98 14.10
N PRO A 78 4.89 -4.59 15.28
CA PRO A 78 6.00 -5.09 16.11
C PRO A 78 6.82 -6.19 15.42
N GLY A 79 6.22 -6.89 14.46
CA GLY A 79 6.87 -7.89 13.61
C GLY A 79 7.48 -7.34 12.32
N LEU A 80 7.77 -6.04 12.24
CA LEU A 80 8.31 -5.40 11.04
C LEU A 80 9.59 -6.10 10.55
N ILE A 81 9.50 -6.77 9.41
CA ILE A 81 10.63 -7.46 8.79
C ILE A 81 11.53 -6.48 8.07
N SER A 82 12.76 -6.92 7.81
CA SER A 82 13.75 -6.12 7.07
C SER A 82 13.22 -5.70 5.70
N ARG A 83 13.59 -4.49 5.25
CA ARG A 83 13.16 -3.90 3.98
C ARG A 83 13.26 -4.86 2.78
N SER A 84 14.34 -5.64 2.68
CA SER A 84 14.52 -6.63 1.61
C SER A 84 13.49 -7.77 1.68
N ARG A 85 13.19 -8.28 2.89
CA ARG A 85 12.15 -9.30 3.10
C ARG A 85 10.77 -8.73 2.81
N TYR A 86 10.50 -7.50 3.23
CA TYR A 86 9.26 -6.78 2.95
C TYR A 86 9.03 -6.64 1.43
N HIS A 87 9.98 -6.10 0.69
CA HIS A 87 9.84 -5.91 -0.76
C HIS A 87 9.59 -7.21 -1.53
N ARG A 88 10.29 -8.29 -1.13
CA ARG A 88 10.08 -9.61 -1.72
C ARG A 88 8.65 -10.09 -1.49
N ARG A 89 8.18 -10.03 -0.25
CA ARG A 89 6.82 -10.46 0.11
C ARG A 89 5.74 -9.59 -0.52
N ARG A 90 5.94 -8.27 -0.56
CA ARG A 90 5.05 -7.35 -1.28
C ARG A 90 4.89 -7.76 -2.73
N LYS A 91 6.00 -8.09 -3.41
CA LYS A 91 5.97 -8.56 -4.80
C LYS A 91 5.22 -9.89 -4.93
N ASP A 92 5.47 -10.84 -4.03
CA ASP A 92 4.81 -12.15 -4.03
C ASP A 92 3.29 -12.04 -3.79
N LEU A 93 2.86 -11.06 -2.98
CA LEU A 93 1.45 -10.81 -2.65
C LEU A 93 0.74 -9.86 -3.61
N MET A 94 1.42 -9.27 -4.59
CA MET A 94 0.84 -8.27 -5.50
C MET A 94 -0.39 -8.79 -6.25
N GLY A 95 -0.41 -10.08 -6.62
CA GLY A 95 -1.58 -10.71 -7.22
C GLY A 95 -2.77 -10.75 -6.27
N ILE A 96 -2.54 -11.14 -5.02
CA ILE A 96 -3.56 -11.24 -3.98
C ILE A 96 -4.08 -9.86 -3.58
N GLN A 97 -3.20 -8.88 -3.41
CA GLN A 97 -3.58 -7.48 -3.18
C GLN A 97 -4.56 -6.98 -4.26
N ARG A 98 -4.29 -7.27 -5.54
CA ARG A 98 -5.20 -6.89 -6.63
C ARG A 98 -6.54 -7.62 -6.55
N GLU A 99 -6.53 -8.92 -6.25
CA GLU A 99 -7.76 -9.71 -6.13
C GLU A 99 -8.65 -9.19 -5.00
N ILE A 100 -8.09 -8.91 -3.83
CA ILE A 100 -8.87 -8.49 -2.67
C ILE A 100 -9.38 -7.05 -2.79
N LEU A 101 -8.63 -6.18 -3.48
CA LEU A 101 -9.03 -4.78 -3.70
C LEU A 101 -9.94 -4.60 -4.92
N ARG A 102 -10.04 -5.59 -5.80
CA ARG A 102 -10.82 -5.51 -7.05
C ARG A 102 -12.27 -5.10 -6.82
N PRO A 103 -13.05 -5.67 -5.86
CA PRO A 103 -14.44 -5.26 -5.66
C PRO A 103 -14.56 -3.79 -5.25
N SER A 104 -13.65 -3.30 -4.41
CA SER A 104 -13.61 -1.91 -3.97
C SER A 104 -13.26 -0.97 -5.13
N VAL A 105 -12.28 -1.33 -5.96
CA VAL A 105 -11.90 -0.58 -7.16
C VAL A 105 -13.05 -0.57 -8.17
N ASP A 106 -13.72 -1.70 -8.41
CA ASP A 106 -14.83 -1.79 -9.37
C ASP A 106 -16.02 -0.94 -8.92
N ARG A 107 -16.33 -0.92 -7.62
CA ARG A 107 -17.33 -0.02 -7.03
C ARG A 107 -16.94 1.45 -7.21
N LEU A 108 -15.70 1.80 -6.90
CA LEU A 108 -15.19 3.17 -7.10
C LEU A 108 -15.26 3.58 -8.56
N ARG A 109 -14.87 2.72 -9.50
CA ARG A 109 -14.98 2.97 -10.96
C ARG A 109 -16.42 3.14 -11.42
N THR A 110 -17.37 2.41 -10.83
CA THR A 110 -18.79 2.52 -11.18
C THR A 110 -19.40 3.79 -10.60
N SER A 111 -18.98 4.22 -9.41
CA SER A 111 -19.41 5.49 -8.81
C SER A 111 -18.72 6.72 -9.41
N ALA A 112 -17.48 6.55 -9.86
CA ALA A 112 -16.70 7.58 -10.51
C ALA A 112 -16.98 7.54 -12.02
N ALA A 113 -18.09 8.15 -12.43
CA ALA A 113 -18.51 8.18 -13.83
C ALA A 113 -17.45 8.74 -14.80
N TRP A 114 -16.44 9.48 -14.30
CA TRP A 114 -15.30 9.96 -15.09
C TRP A 114 -14.06 10.15 -14.20
N ILE A 115 -13.12 9.20 -14.19
CA ILE A 115 -11.77 9.46 -13.67
C ILE A 115 -10.75 8.93 -14.69
N ILE A 116 -10.18 9.84 -15.47
CA ILE A 116 -8.91 9.65 -16.17
C ILE A 116 -7.85 10.28 -15.27
N ILE A 117 -6.88 9.49 -14.82
CA ILE A 117 -5.66 10.00 -14.20
C ILE A 117 -4.53 9.57 -15.14
N ASP A 118 -4.06 10.53 -15.95
CA ASP A 118 -2.75 10.47 -16.58
C ASP A 118 -1.93 11.63 -16.01
N SER A 119 -0.92 11.31 -15.21
CA SER A 119 0.01 12.28 -14.66
C SER A 119 1.44 11.84 -14.99
N MET A 120 1.78 11.89 -16.28
CA MET A 120 3.16 12.05 -16.71
C MET A 120 3.42 13.53 -17.01
N PRO A 121 4.29 14.23 -16.26
CA PRO A 121 4.71 15.56 -16.67
C PRO A 121 5.60 15.45 -17.91
N ILE A 122 5.19 16.07 -19.02
CA ILE A 122 6.05 16.27 -20.18
C ILE A 122 7.08 17.33 -19.82
N THR A 123 8.37 16.97 -19.86
CA THR A 123 9.46 17.95 -19.77
C THR A 123 9.45 18.79 -21.03
N ILE A 124 9.03 20.05 -20.93
CA ILE A 124 9.29 21.04 -21.98
C ILE A 124 10.74 21.48 -21.76
N ALA A 125 11.63 21.05 -22.64
CA ALA A 125 13.00 21.51 -22.63
C ALA A 125 13.02 22.98 -23.10
N ASP A 126 13.19 23.92 -22.16
CA ASP A 126 13.60 25.27 -22.51
C ASP A 126 15.08 25.25 -22.92
N ALA A 127 15.30 25.04 -24.21
CA ALA A 127 16.56 25.38 -24.85
C ALA A 127 16.69 26.91 -24.90
N ASN A 128 16.96 27.55 -23.76
CA ASN A 128 17.53 28.89 -23.77
C ASN A 128 18.99 28.77 -24.17
N GLN A 129 19.17 28.88 -25.49
CA GLN A 129 20.43 29.00 -26.17
C GLN A 129 21.31 30.03 -25.47
N GLY A 130 22.55 29.62 -25.22
CA GLY A 130 23.56 30.49 -24.64
C GLY A 130 23.81 31.73 -25.49
N LEU A 131 24.09 32.82 -24.78
CA LEU A 131 25.24 33.69 -24.99
C LEU A 131 25.68 33.85 -26.45
N ARG A 132 25.25 34.94 -27.08
CA ARG A 132 26.09 35.76 -27.97
C ARG A 132 25.79 37.24 -27.75
#